data_AF-A0A239WGG7-F1
#
_entry.id   AF-A0A239WGG7-F1
#
_cell.length_a   1.000
_cell.length_b   1.000
_cell.length_c   1.000
_cell.angle_alpha   90.00
_cell.angle_beta   90.00
_cell.angle_gamma   90.00
#
_symmetry.space_group_name_H-M   'P 1'
#
loop_
_entity.id
_entity.type
_entity.pdbx_description
1 polymer ?
#
loop_
_entity_poly.entity_id
_entity_poly.type
_entity_poly.pdbx_seq_one_letter_code
_entity_poly.pdbx_strand_id
1 'polypeptide(L)'
;MGIFKKRYQVKPNTVGFLYRDNKFEQKLAAGYYEVWDLKNRTELFLLPQTSKLLTVVNQEVLTKDNVALRFSFNVIYRIVDGQKFLDKFALDREMYAIIQEAEQRIYSIVQIYLRNRIAEMDSETANEKRNELTDFKTGEMEKEVAEFGITIEQAQLRDLTFPKSIQDLFAKHLEAKIRAKSELENARTAVATARTLKNASELMKDDENLKFFQIMETITKIAEKGKHTFMIGDINQLTGK
;
A
#
# COMPACT_ATOMS: atom_id res chain seq x y z
N MET A 1 -62.14 9.57 10.73
CA MET A 1 -61.58 10.94 10.81
C MET A 1 -60.05 10.85 10.86
N GLY A 2 -59.39 10.63 9.72
CA GLY A 2 -57.94 10.39 9.65
C GLY A 2 -57.34 10.76 8.29
N ILE A 3 -57.98 11.68 7.58
CA ILE A 3 -57.82 11.88 6.13
C ILE A 3 -56.60 12.75 5.78
N PHE A 4 -55.94 13.37 6.78
CA PHE A 4 -54.89 14.37 6.55
C PHE A 4 -53.57 14.08 7.26
N LYS A 5 -53.33 12.83 7.69
CA LYS A 5 -52.06 12.41 8.29
C LYS A 5 -51.35 11.45 7.35
N LYS A 6 -50.14 11.81 6.92
CA LYS A 6 -49.24 10.97 6.14
C LYS A 6 -48.30 10.25 7.10
N ARG A 7 -48.17 8.94 6.91
CA ARG A 7 -47.29 8.10 7.73
C ARG A 7 -45.95 7.95 7.05
N TYR A 8 -44.90 8.24 7.80
CA TYR A 8 -43.52 8.09 7.38
C TYR A 8 -42.84 7.05 8.24
N GLN A 9 -42.06 6.18 7.59
CA GLN A 9 -41.24 5.19 8.26
C GLN A 9 -39.78 5.50 7.97
N VAL A 10 -38.98 5.66 9.03
CA VAL A 10 -37.53 5.74 8.96
C VAL A 10 -36.97 4.46 9.55
N LYS A 11 -36.25 3.69 8.74
CA LYS A 11 -35.67 2.40 9.16
C LYS A 11 -34.43 2.62 10.03
N PRO A 12 -34.00 1.62 10.82
CA PRO A 12 -32.72 1.68 11.54
C PRO A 12 -31.55 1.98 10.59
N ASN A 13 -30.51 2.65 11.11
CA ASN A 13 -29.32 3.08 10.34
C ASN A 13 -29.62 4.02 9.15
N THR A 14 -30.81 4.63 9.14
CA THR A 14 -31.17 5.67 8.18
C THR A 14 -31.68 6.91 8.93
N VAL A 15 -31.53 8.07 8.31
CA VAL A 15 -32.08 9.32 8.79
C VAL A 15 -33.01 9.88 7.73
N GLY A 16 -34.19 10.32 8.17
CA GLY A 16 -35.13 11.02 7.31
C GLY A 16 -34.94 12.53 7.38
N PHE A 17 -35.01 13.19 6.24
CA PHE A 17 -35.07 14.64 6.12
C PHE A 17 -36.42 15.01 5.51
N LEU A 18 -37.28 15.61 6.33
CA LEU A 18 -38.63 16.00 5.94
C LEU A 18 -38.60 17.40 5.33
N TYR A 19 -39.12 17.50 4.12
CA TYR A 19 -39.33 18.75 3.41
C TYR A 19 -40.82 19.02 3.29
N ARG A 20 -41.22 20.27 3.51
CA ARG A 20 -42.59 20.75 3.29
C ARG A 20 -42.55 21.97 2.39
N ASP A 21 -43.36 21.96 1.33
CA ASP A 21 -43.33 23.02 0.32
C ASP A 21 -41.89 23.26 -0.21
N ASN A 22 -41.11 22.18 -0.40
CA ASN A 22 -39.70 22.19 -0.81
C ASN A 22 -38.75 22.95 0.14
N LYS A 23 -39.15 23.16 1.39
CA LYS A 23 -38.29 23.73 2.45
C LYS A 23 -38.01 22.67 3.50
N PHE A 24 -36.76 22.60 3.94
CA PHE A 24 -36.36 21.73 5.03
C PHE A 24 -37.16 22.09 6.30
N GLU A 25 -37.84 21.09 6.88
CA GLU A 25 -38.66 21.27 8.07
C GLU A 25 -37.99 20.61 9.29
N GLN A 26 -37.69 19.32 9.19
CA GLN A 26 -37.19 18.55 10.33
C GLN A 26 -36.35 17.34 9.91
N LYS A 27 -35.37 17.00 10.77
CA LYS A 27 -34.64 15.73 10.74
C LYS A 27 -35.35 14.69 11.62
N LEU A 28 -35.64 13.53 11.04
CA LEU A 28 -36.32 12.41 11.68
C LEU A 28 -35.33 11.26 11.91
N ALA A 29 -35.28 10.75 13.14
CA ALA A 29 -34.50 9.57 13.50
C ALA A 29 -35.23 8.28 13.08
N ALA A 30 -34.66 7.10 13.35
CA ALA A 30 -35.34 5.84 13.09
C ALA A 30 -36.63 5.73 13.92
N GLY A 31 -37.76 5.43 13.27
CA GLY A 31 -39.07 5.40 13.91
C GLY A 31 -40.23 5.56 12.94
N TYR A 32 -41.45 5.50 13.48
CA TYR A 32 -42.68 5.82 12.76
C TYR A 32 -43.14 7.23 13.12
N TYR A 33 -43.46 8.02 12.11
CA TYR A 33 -43.91 9.39 12.26
C TYR A 33 -45.23 9.60 11.54
N GLU A 34 -46.19 10.23 12.22
CA GLU A 34 -47.42 10.71 11.59
C GLU A 34 -47.33 12.23 11.41
N VAL A 35 -47.20 12.69 10.17
CA VAL A 35 -47.10 14.12 9.84
C VAL A 35 -48.44 14.58 9.29
N TRP A 36 -48.90 15.74 9.75
CA TRP A 36 -50.10 16.36 9.19
C TRP A 36 -49.76 16.97 7.82
N ASP A 37 -50.41 16.46 6.77
CA ASP A 37 -50.20 16.91 5.40
C ASP A 37 -51.53 16.94 4.63
N LEU A 38 -52.22 18.08 4.73
CA LEU A 38 -53.49 18.34 4.06
C LEU A 38 -53.36 18.47 2.54
N LYS A 39 -52.19 18.94 2.05
CA LYS A 39 -51.98 19.33 0.64
C LYS A 39 -51.07 18.38 -0.13
N ASN A 40 -50.64 17.28 0.50
CA ASN A 40 -49.64 16.34 -0.01
C ASN A 40 -48.34 17.03 -0.47
N ARG A 41 -47.85 17.98 0.32
CA ARG A 41 -46.65 18.77 0.02
C ARG A 41 -45.46 18.40 0.89
N THR A 42 -45.55 17.27 1.57
CA THR A 42 -44.45 16.72 2.36
C THR A 42 -43.72 15.62 1.59
N GLU A 43 -42.41 15.74 1.56
CA GLU A 43 -41.48 14.76 0.98
C GLU A 43 -40.45 14.35 2.02
N LEU A 44 -40.12 13.06 2.04
CA LEU A 44 -39.15 12.50 2.98
C LEU A 44 -37.98 11.90 2.22
N PHE A 45 -36.80 12.47 2.43
CA PHE A 45 -35.55 11.98 1.89
C PHE A 45 -34.85 11.10 2.92
N LEU A 46 -34.61 9.83 2.59
CA LEU A 46 -33.99 8.86 3.50
C LEU A 46 -32.51 8.67 3.15
N LEU A 47 -31.61 9.06 4.05
CA LEU A 47 -30.17 8.88 3.88
C LEU A 47 -29.63 7.75 4.76
N PRO A 48 -28.82 6.83 4.22
CA PRO A 48 -28.14 5.81 5.02
C PRO A 48 -27.01 6.43 5.85
N GLN A 49 -26.87 5.99 7.10
CA GLN A 49 -25.74 6.35 7.98
C GLN A 49 -24.63 5.30 8.00
N THR A 50 -24.82 4.19 7.27
CA THR A 50 -23.83 3.11 7.18
C THR A 50 -22.71 3.47 6.23
N SER A 51 -21.51 2.99 6.52
CA SER A 51 -20.38 3.05 5.58
C SER A 51 -20.69 2.25 4.31
N LYS A 52 -20.24 2.76 3.17
CA LYS A 52 -20.39 2.14 1.85
C LYS A 52 -19.03 1.97 1.20
N LEU A 53 -18.89 0.88 0.45
CA LEU A 53 -17.70 0.58 -0.33
C LEU A 53 -17.91 1.01 -1.78
N LEU A 54 -17.09 1.96 -2.24
CA LEU A 54 -16.93 2.33 -3.63
C LEU A 54 -15.70 1.62 -4.19
N THR A 55 -15.90 0.70 -5.14
CA THR A 55 -14.82 -0.03 -5.80
C THR A 55 -14.62 0.52 -7.20
N VAL A 56 -13.39 0.90 -7.54
CA VAL A 56 -13.03 1.44 -8.84
C VAL A 56 -11.96 0.53 -9.45
N VAL A 57 -12.19 0.08 -10.68
CA VAL A 57 -11.33 -0.90 -11.36
C VAL A 57 -10.79 -0.37 -12.68
N ASN A 58 -9.70 -0.99 -13.13
CA ASN A 58 -9.13 -0.83 -14.48
C ASN A 58 -8.81 0.62 -14.87
N GLN A 59 -8.27 1.39 -13.93
CA GLN A 59 -7.80 2.74 -14.21
C GLN A 59 -6.42 2.69 -14.86
N GLU A 60 -6.22 3.45 -15.93
CA GLU A 60 -4.94 3.53 -16.64
C GLU A 60 -4.27 4.87 -16.36
N VAL A 61 -2.96 4.82 -16.10
CA VAL A 61 -2.14 6.01 -15.86
C VAL A 61 -0.71 5.75 -16.31
N LEU A 62 -0.02 6.83 -16.69
CA LEU A 62 1.41 6.82 -16.96
C LEU A 62 2.16 7.28 -15.71
N THR A 63 3.23 6.56 -15.40
CA THR A 63 4.25 6.98 -14.44
C THR A 63 5.12 8.11 -15.00
N LYS A 64 5.96 8.68 -14.17
CA LYS A 64 6.86 9.80 -14.53
C LYS A 64 7.78 9.49 -15.72
N ASP A 65 8.20 8.24 -15.85
CA ASP A 65 9.04 7.71 -16.93
C ASP A 65 8.23 7.18 -18.13
N ASN A 66 6.95 7.57 -18.25
CA ASN A 66 6.03 7.20 -19.33
C ASN A 66 5.72 5.70 -19.42
N VAL A 67 5.87 4.96 -18.33
CA VAL A 67 5.45 3.56 -18.28
C VAL A 67 3.98 3.48 -17.90
N ALA A 68 3.18 2.85 -18.75
CA ALA A 68 1.76 2.61 -18.49
C ALA A 68 1.57 1.55 -17.41
N LEU A 69 0.63 1.81 -16.49
CA LEU A 69 0.17 0.84 -15.51
C LEU A 69 -1.35 0.89 -15.37
N ARG A 70 -1.91 -0.24 -14.94
CA ARG A 70 -3.31 -0.36 -14.53
C ARG A 70 -3.40 -0.44 -13.04
N PHE A 71 -4.37 0.25 -12.46
CA PHE A 71 -4.62 0.20 -11.03
C PHE A 71 -6.11 0.11 -10.71
N SER A 72 -6.41 -0.40 -9.52
CA SER A 72 -7.75 -0.47 -8.94
C SER A 72 -7.67 -0.02 -7.50
N PHE A 73 -8.73 0.61 -6.99
CA PHE A 73 -8.76 1.12 -5.62
C PHE A 73 -10.15 1.01 -5.01
N ASN A 74 -10.18 1.01 -3.69
CA ASN A 74 -11.38 0.92 -2.87
C ASN A 74 -11.47 2.16 -1.99
N VAL A 75 -12.64 2.76 -1.90
CA VAL A 75 -12.92 3.88 -1.00
C VAL A 75 -14.10 3.49 -0.12
N ILE A 76 -13.89 3.45 1.19
CA ILE A 76 -14.97 3.34 2.17
C ILE A 76 -15.33 4.75 2.58
N TYR A 77 -16.59 5.12 2.37
CA TYR A 77 -17.11 6.44 2.70
C TYR A 77 -18.40 6.33 3.51
N ARG A 78 -18.71 7.39 4.26
CA ARG A 78 -19.94 7.49 5.04
C ARG A 78 -20.51 8.90 4.97
N ILE A 79 -21.83 9.02 4.85
CA ILE A 79 -22.53 10.30 4.91
C ILE A 79 -22.67 10.68 6.39
N VAL A 80 -21.98 11.74 6.80
CA VAL A 80 -21.96 12.20 8.21
C VAL A 80 -22.94 13.36 8.39
N ASP A 81 -22.91 14.31 7.47
CA ASP A 81 -23.80 15.47 7.46
C ASP A 81 -24.79 15.36 6.30
N GLY A 82 -25.94 14.77 6.58
CA GLY A 82 -27.00 14.60 5.59
C GLY A 82 -27.65 15.91 5.17
N GLN A 83 -27.63 16.96 6.00
CA GLN A 83 -28.19 18.25 5.59
C GLN A 83 -27.29 18.91 4.56
N LYS A 84 -25.98 18.99 4.86
CA LYS A 84 -24.97 19.49 3.92
C LYS A 84 -24.96 18.68 2.62
N PHE A 85 -25.15 17.37 2.71
CA PHE A 85 -25.30 16.52 1.53
C PHE A 85 -26.51 16.97 0.68
N LEU A 86 -27.71 17.02 1.25
CA LEU A 86 -28.92 17.36 0.50
C LEU A 86 -28.89 18.79 -0.07
N ASP A 87 -28.21 19.72 0.58
CA ASP A 87 -28.05 21.10 0.08
C ASP A 87 -27.10 21.19 -1.14
N LYS A 88 -26.25 20.19 -1.36
CA LYS A 88 -25.22 20.16 -2.43
C LYS A 88 -25.65 19.39 -3.68
N PHE A 89 -26.78 18.69 -3.62
CA PHE A 89 -27.31 17.90 -4.74
C PHE A 89 -28.74 18.34 -5.07
N ALA A 90 -29.13 18.23 -6.33
CA ALA A 90 -30.50 18.48 -6.73
C ALA A 90 -31.42 17.38 -6.18
N LEU A 91 -32.48 17.78 -5.47
CA LEU A 91 -33.48 16.87 -4.91
C LEU A 91 -34.62 16.58 -5.90
N ASP A 92 -34.32 16.54 -7.20
CA ASP A 92 -35.28 16.34 -8.29
C ASP A 92 -35.47 14.86 -8.66
N ARG A 93 -34.70 13.96 -8.03
CA ARG A 93 -34.60 12.54 -8.37
C ARG A 93 -34.69 11.65 -7.14
N GLU A 94 -34.85 10.35 -7.39
CA GLU A 94 -34.77 9.35 -6.33
C GLU A 94 -33.42 9.38 -5.61
N MET A 95 -33.44 9.11 -4.31
CA MET A 95 -32.25 9.16 -3.47
C MET A 95 -31.11 8.28 -3.97
N TYR A 96 -31.43 7.13 -4.58
CA TYR A 96 -30.41 6.26 -5.15
C TYR A 96 -29.60 6.95 -6.26
N ALA A 97 -30.26 7.72 -7.12
CA ALA A 97 -29.60 8.45 -8.20
C ALA A 97 -28.71 9.58 -7.65
N ILE A 98 -29.17 10.28 -6.60
CA ILE A 98 -28.40 11.33 -5.93
C ILE A 98 -27.13 10.73 -5.28
N ILE A 99 -27.24 9.57 -4.64
CA ILE A 99 -26.10 8.87 -4.06
C ILE A 99 -25.13 8.40 -5.15
N GLN A 100 -25.63 7.91 -6.29
CA GLN A 100 -24.79 7.56 -7.45
C GLN A 100 -24.02 8.78 -7.98
N GLU A 101 -24.65 9.94 -8.06
CA GLU A 101 -23.96 11.18 -8.45
C GLU A 101 -22.88 11.57 -7.43
N ALA A 102 -23.15 11.43 -6.14
CA ALA A 102 -22.14 11.64 -5.10
C ALA A 102 -20.96 10.65 -5.22
N GLU A 103 -21.24 9.37 -5.49
CA GLU A 103 -20.22 8.35 -5.74
C GLU A 103 -19.37 8.69 -6.97
N GLN A 104 -19.97 9.21 -8.04
CA GLN A 104 -19.25 9.69 -9.22
C GLN A 104 -18.33 10.88 -8.91
N ARG A 105 -18.80 11.85 -8.11
CA ARG A 105 -17.96 12.98 -7.67
C ARG A 105 -16.79 12.51 -6.82
N ILE A 106 -17.03 11.63 -5.84
CA ILE A 106 -15.97 11.02 -5.02
C ILE A 106 -14.96 10.29 -5.92
N TYR A 107 -15.44 9.49 -6.87
CA TYR A 107 -14.59 8.81 -7.84
C TYR A 107 -13.69 9.79 -8.59
N SER A 108 -14.23 10.87 -9.15
CA SER A 108 -13.45 11.86 -9.90
C SER A 108 -12.38 12.53 -9.04
N ILE A 109 -12.73 12.94 -7.82
CA ILE A 109 -11.78 13.56 -6.89
C ILE A 109 -10.64 12.59 -6.59
N VAL A 110 -10.97 11.39 -6.11
CA VAL A 110 -9.99 10.37 -5.72
C VAL A 110 -9.10 9.98 -6.92
N GLN A 111 -9.69 9.84 -8.11
CA GLN A 111 -8.97 9.51 -9.33
C GLN A 111 -7.93 10.58 -9.67
N ILE A 112 -8.25 11.86 -9.55
CA ILE A 112 -7.32 12.96 -9.85
C ILE A 112 -6.13 12.92 -8.88
N TYR A 113 -6.36 12.78 -7.58
CA TYR A 113 -5.28 12.69 -6.58
C TYR A 113 -4.38 11.48 -6.82
N LEU A 114 -4.97 10.30 -7.04
CA LEU A 114 -4.20 9.09 -7.33
C LEU A 114 -3.42 9.21 -8.63
N ARG A 115 -4.03 9.76 -9.68
CA ARG A 115 -3.37 9.96 -10.97
C ARG A 115 -2.15 10.86 -10.82
N ASN A 116 -2.28 12.00 -10.14
CA ASN A 116 -1.18 12.93 -9.93
C ASN A 116 -0.06 12.27 -9.11
N ARG A 117 -0.41 11.57 -8.03
CA ARG A 117 0.56 10.86 -7.20
C ARG A 117 1.34 9.79 -7.98
N ILE A 118 0.67 9.02 -8.84
CA ILE A 118 1.34 8.00 -9.67
C ILE A 118 2.17 8.64 -10.78
N ALA A 119 1.70 9.74 -11.37
CA ALA A 119 2.42 10.46 -12.41
C ALA A 119 3.73 11.12 -11.93
N GLU A 120 3.85 11.39 -10.63
CA GLU A 120 5.07 11.91 -10.00
C GLU A 120 6.09 10.81 -9.64
N MET A 121 5.68 9.54 -9.66
CA MET A 121 6.51 8.40 -9.27
C MET A 121 7.15 7.73 -10.48
N ASP A 122 8.41 7.31 -10.30
CA ASP A 122 9.10 6.45 -11.26
C ASP A 122 8.56 5.02 -11.18
N SER A 123 8.47 4.34 -12.32
CA SER A 123 7.87 3.00 -12.43
C SER A 123 8.54 1.93 -11.56
N GLU A 124 9.87 1.94 -11.44
CA GLU A 124 10.62 1.02 -10.56
C GLU A 124 10.23 1.24 -9.10
N THR A 125 10.13 2.51 -8.66
CA THR A 125 9.73 2.85 -7.28
C THR A 125 8.30 2.43 -7.01
N ALA A 126 7.37 2.64 -7.96
CA ALA A 126 5.99 2.19 -7.83
C ALA A 126 5.87 0.66 -7.73
N ASN A 127 6.75 -0.07 -8.41
CA ASN A 127 6.82 -1.53 -8.34
C ASN A 127 7.42 -2.02 -7.00
N GLU A 128 8.55 -1.43 -6.56
CA GLU A 128 9.21 -1.80 -5.30
C GLU A 128 8.35 -1.45 -4.08
N LYS A 129 7.68 -0.29 -4.09
CA LYS A 129 6.90 0.25 -2.97
C LYS A 129 5.40 -0.02 -3.05
N ARG A 130 4.98 -1.07 -3.78
CA ARG A 130 3.56 -1.40 -3.97
C ARG A 130 2.78 -1.48 -2.65
N ASN A 131 3.40 -2.01 -1.58
CA ASN A 131 2.77 -2.11 -0.26
C ASN A 131 2.70 -0.78 0.50
N GLU A 132 3.67 0.12 0.32
CA GLU A 132 3.66 1.45 0.94
C GLU A 132 2.60 2.37 0.30
N LEU A 133 2.25 2.11 -0.96
CA LEU A 133 1.20 2.82 -1.70
C LEU A 133 -0.23 2.34 -1.38
N THR A 134 -0.37 1.40 -0.44
CA THR A 134 -1.68 0.83 -0.10
C THR A 134 -2.61 1.89 0.49
N ASP A 135 -2.11 2.79 1.33
CA ASP A 135 -2.89 3.93 1.83
C ASP A 135 -2.53 5.21 1.06
N PHE A 136 -3.54 5.80 0.44
CA PHE A 136 -3.40 7.06 -0.29
C PHE A 136 -4.30 8.17 0.23
N LYS A 137 -4.88 7.98 1.41
CA LYS A 137 -5.70 9.00 2.05
C LYS A 137 -4.88 10.26 2.31
N THR A 138 -5.31 11.39 1.74
CA THR A 138 -4.71 12.71 2.00
C THR A 138 -5.73 13.61 2.70
N GLY A 139 -5.23 14.52 3.56
CA GLY A 139 -6.09 15.48 4.24
C GLY A 139 -6.77 16.47 3.28
N GLU A 140 -6.21 16.69 2.09
CA GLU A 140 -6.82 17.51 1.04
C GLU A 140 -8.04 16.82 0.43
N MET A 141 -7.89 15.54 0.05
CA MET A 141 -8.99 14.72 -0.46
C MET A 141 -10.12 14.60 0.56
N GLU A 142 -9.78 14.42 1.85
CA GLU A 142 -10.79 14.41 2.93
C GLU A 142 -11.54 15.74 3.04
N LYS A 143 -10.84 16.87 2.97
CA LYS A 143 -11.45 18.21 3.05
C LYS A 143 -12.42 18.45 1.89
N GLU A 144 -11.99 18.13 0.67
CA GLU A 144 -12.80 18.30 -0.55
C GLU A 144 -14.06 17.44 -0.50
N VAL A 145 -13.96 16.19 -0.06
CA VAL A 145 -15.13 15.31 0.10
C VAL A 145 -16.02 15.73 1.28
N ALA A 146 -15.45 16.28 2.35
CA ALA A 146 -16.19 16.83 3.47
C ALA A 146 -17.06 18.05 3.09
N GLU A 147 -16.78 18.74 1.98
CA GLU A 147 -17.65 19.79 1.45
C GLU A 147 -19.03 19.28 1.01
N PHE A 148 -19.15 17.99 0.70
CA PHE A 148 -20.41 17.33 0.35
C PHE A 148 -21.11 16.68 1.56
N GLY A 149 -20.60 16.86 2.78
CA GLY A 149 -21.15 16.19 3.98
C GLY A 149 -20.77 14.71 4.09
N ILE A 150 -19.77 14.29 3.32
CA ILE A 150 -19.29 12.91 3.23
C ILE A 150 -17.91 12.82 3.88
N THR A 151 -17.61 11.72 4.57
CA THR A 151 -16.29 11.44 5.12
C THR A 151 -15.74 10.16 4.50
N ILE A 152 -14.48 10.21 4.10
CA ILE A 152 -13.74 9.02 3.69
C ILE A 152 -13.17 8.36 4.94
N GLU A 153 -13.55 7.11 5.19
CA GLU A 153 -13.03 6.32 6.30
C GLU A 153 -11.71 5.66 5.91
N GLN A 154 -11.66 5.10 4.70
CA GLN A 154 -10.52 4.36 4.17
C GLN A 154 -10.42 4.57 2.66
N ALA A 155 -9.21 4.78 2.16
CA ALA A 155 -8.93 4.89 0.73
C ALA A 155 -7.69 4.06 0.42
N GLN A 156 -7.89 2.91 -0.25
CA GLN A 156 -6.84 1.92 -0.41
C GLN A 156 -6.65 1.44 -1.83
N LEU A 157 -5.39 1.32 -2.22
CA LEU A 157 -5.01 0.76 -3.50
C LEU A 157 -5.20 -0.76 -3.43
N ARG A 158 -6.05 -1.30 -4.32
CA ARG A 158 -6.37 -2.72 -4.37
C ARG A 158 -5.33 -3.46 -5.20
N ASP A 159 -5.15 -3.01 -6.44
CA ASP A 159 -4.28 -3.66 -7.42
C ASP A 159 -3.48 -2.63 -8.20
N LEU A 160 -2.25 -2.98 -8.56
CA LEU A 160 -1.37 -2.22 -9.44
C LEU A 160 -0.65 -3.25 -10.32
N THR A 161 -0.81 -3.12 -11.63
CA THR A 161 -0.37 -4.09 -12.62
C THR A 161 0.30 -3.38 -13.78
N PHE A 162 1.58 -3.64 -13.97
CA PHE A 162 2.31 -3.26 -15.18
C PHE A 162 2.06 -4.26 -16.32
N PRO A 163 2.22 -3.86 -17.59
CA PRO A 163 2.27 -4.80 -18.72
C PRO A 163 3.37 -5.85 -18.51
N LYS A 164 3.12 -7.07 -19.00
CA LYS A 164 4.04 -8.21 -18.81
C LYS A 164 5.47 -7.92 -19.29
N SER A 165 5.61 -7.23 -20.42
CA SER A 165 6.92 -6.83 -20.97
C SER A 165 7.75 -5.98 -20.00
N ILE A 166 7.11 -5.08 -19.25
CA ILE A 166 7.77 -4.22 -18.26
C ILE A 166 8.11 -5.02 -17.00
N GLN A 167 7.21 -5.91 -16.55
CA GLN A 167 7.48 -6.78 -15.41
C GLN A 167 8.70 -7.67 -15.65
N ASP A 168 8.83 -8.23 -16.86
CA ASP A 168 9.98 -9.04 -17.26
C ASP A 168 11.28 -8.22 -17.26
N LEU A 169 11.23 -6.93 -17.62
CA LEU A 169 12.39 -6.03 -17.55
C LEU A 169 12.78 -5.71 -16.11
N PHE A 170 11.83 -5.43 -15.23
CA PHE A 170 12.11 -5.22 -13.80
C PHE A 170 12.69 -6.46 -13.15
N ALA A 171 12.18 -7.65 -13.48
CA ALA A 171 12.72 -8.91 -12.96
C ALA A 171 14.19 -9.10 -13.37
N LYS A 172 14.52 -8.88 -14.65
CA LYS A 172 15.91 -8.95 -15.14
C LYS A 172 16.81 -7.88 -14.52
N HIS A 173 16.30 -6.66 -14.35
CA HIS A 173 17.06 -5.58 -13.71
C HIS A 173 17.36 -5.92 -12.26
N LEU A 174 16.36 -6.41 -11.53
CA LEU A 174 16.51 -6.84 -10.14
C LEU A 174 17.50 -8.00 -10.01
N GLU A 175 17.44 -8.99 -10.90
CA GLU A 175 18.38 -10.11 -10.94
C GLU A 175 19.82 -9.62 -11.15
N ALA A 176 20.04 -8.71 -12.11
CA ALA A 176 21.35 -8.12 -12.36
C ALA A 176 21.87 -7.31 -11.15
N LYS A 177 21.01 -6.54 -10.49
CA LYS A 177 21.32 -5.77 -9.28
C LYS A 177 21.71 -6.67 -8.11
N ILE A 178 20.97 -7.77 -7.90
CA ILE A 178 21.29 -8.77 -6.87
C ILE A 178 22.62 -9.45 -7.16
N ARG A 179 22.85 -9.86 -8.42
CA ARG A 179 24.08 -10.50 -8.84
C ARG A 179 25.29 -9.60 -8.65
N ALA A 180 25.22 -8.35 -9.12
CA ALA A 180 26.29 -7.37 -8.96
C ALA A 180 26.60 -7.10 -7.49
N LYS A 181 25.56 -7.01 -6.64
CA LYS A 181 25.73 -6.86 -5.19
C LYS A 181 26.46 -8.05 -4.57
N SER A 182 26.08 -9.27 -4.94
CA SER A 182 26.73 -10.50 -4.48
C SER A 182 28.20 -10.58 -4.92
N GLU A 183 28.48 -10.28 -6.18
CA GLU A 183 29.86 -10.26 -6.71
C GLU A 183 30.74 -9.23 -6.01
N LEU A 184 30.20 -8.05 -5.71
CA LEU A 184 30.90 -6.99 -4.97
C LEU A 184 31.17 -7.41 -3.51
N GLU A 185 30.22 -8.04 -2.83
CA GLU A 185 30.43 -8.57 -1.47
C GLU A 185 31.44 -9.73 -1.46
N ASN A 186 31.42 -10.60 -2.46
CA ASN A 186 32.42 -11.65 -2.63
C ASN A 186 33.82 -11.07 -2.87
N ALA A 187 33.94 -10.06 -3.72
CA ALA A 187 35.21 -9.36 -3.95
C ALA A 187 35.73 -8.69 -2.68
N ARG A 188 34.84 -8.03 -1.91
CA ARG A 188 35.18 -7.45 -0.60
C ARG A 188 35.66 -8.51 0.39
N THR A 189 34.95 -9.64 0.46
CA THR A 189 35.30 -10.77 1.32
C THR A 189 36.65 -11.37 0.92
N ALA A 190 36.92 -11.54 -0.37
CA ALA A 190 38.19 -12.04 -0.88
C ALA A 190 39.36 -11.10 -0.54
N VAL A 191 39.19 -9.78 -0.70
CA VAL A 191 40.21 -8.79 -0.34
C VAL A 191 40.46 -8.77 1.18
N ALA A 192 39.40 -8.81 1.99
CA ALA A 192 39.53 -8.88 3.45
C ALA A 192 40.29 -10.14 3.86
N THR A 193 39.93 -11.29 3.28
CA THR A 193 40.59 -12.58 3.54
C THR A 193 42.06 -12.55 3.11
N ALA A 194 42.36 -12.02 1.92
CA ALA A 194 43.73 -11.89 1.44
C ALA A 194 44.58 -10.97 2.33
N ARG A 195 44.01 -9.87 2.84
CA ARG A 195 44.67 -8.99 3.81
C ARG A 195 44.95 -9.69 5.14
N THR A 196 43.96 -10.41 5.68
CA THR A 196 44.12 -11.18 6.92
C THR A 196 45.20 -12.26 6.75
N LEU A 197 45.17 -12.99 5.64
CA LEU A 197 46.20 -13.99 5.32
C LEU A 197 47.58 -13.38 5.14
N LYS A 198 47.69 -12.21 4.49
CA LYS A 198 48.95 -11.48 4.36
C LYS A 198 49.50 -11.09 5.73
N ASN A 199 48.67 -10.50 6.59
CA ASN A 199 49.07 -10.09 7.94
C ASN A 199 49.49 -11.29 8.78
N ALA A 200 48.74 -12.41 8.70
CA ALA A 200 49.11 -13.66 9.35
C ALA A 200 50.45 -14.18 8.83
N SER A 201 50.68 -14.15 7.51
CA SER A 201 51.95 -14.56 6.90
C SER A 201 53.11 -13.66 7.32
N GLU A 202 52.92 -12.34 7.44
CA GLU A 202 53.95 -11.42 7.93
C GLU A 202 54.31 -11.72 9.39
N LEU A 203 53.32 -11.92 10.26
CA LEU A 203 53.54 -12.27 11.66
C LEU A 203 54.24 -13.62 11.84
N MET A 204 53.99 -14.56 10.92
CA MET A 204 54.66 -15.86 10.89
C MET A 204 56.09 -15.83 10.38
N LYS A 205 56.46 -14.87 9.52
CA LYS A 205 57.81 -14.85 8.92
C LYS A 205 58.90 -14.77 9.98
N ASP A 206 58.62 -14.03 11.05
CA ASP A 206 59.58 -13.70 12.09
C ASP A 206 59.64 -14.72 13.25
N ASP A 207 58.78 -15.74 13.28
CA ASP A 207 58.74 -16.76 14.36
C ASP A 207 58.81 -18.20 13.83
N GLU A 208 59.94 -18.88 14.07
CA GLU A 208 60.16 -20.28 13.67
C GLU A 208 59.30 -21.28 14.46
N ASN A 209 59.01 -21.01 15.73
CA ASN A 209 58.17 -21.89 16.54
C ASN A 209 56.73 -21.87 16.04
N LEU A 210 56.22 -20.69 15.66
CA LEU A 210 54.87 -20.55 15.12
C LEU A 210 54.70 -21.32 13.80
N LYS A 211 55.71 -21.31 12.91
CA LYS A 211 55.71 -22.14 11.68
C LYS A 211 55.65 -23.63 12.00
N PHE A 212 56.42 -24.09 12.99
CA PHE A 212 56.42 -25.50 13.41
C PHE A 212 55.04 -25.92 13.95
N PHE A 213 54.42 -25.13 14.83
CA PHE A 213 53.07 -25.41 15.34
C PHE A 213 52.02 -25.46 14.21
N GLN A 214 52.11 -24.56 13.22
CA GLN A 214 51.22 -24.57 12.05
C GLN A 214 51.34 -25.88 11.25
N ILE A 215 52.57 -26.37 11.02
CA ILE A 215 52.82 -27.63 10.32
C ILE A 215 52.20 -28.78 11.11
N MET A 216 52.40 -28.83 12.43
CA MET A 216 51.78 -29.84 13.29
C MET A 216 50.26 -29.80 13.22
N GLU A 217 49.65 -28.61 13.34
CA GLU A 217 48.19 -28.46 13.24
C GLU A 217 47.64 -28.89 11.86
N THR A 218 48.36 -28.59 10.79
CA THR A 218 48.01 -29.02 9.43
C THR A 218 48.08 -30.53 9.29
N ILE A 219 49.13 -31.17 9.83
CA ILE A 219 49.26 -32.62 9.87
C ILE A 219 48.12 -33.24 10.67
N THR A 220 47.74 -32.67 11.82
CA THR A 220 46.61 -33.13 12.63
C THR A 220 45.29 -33.05 11.85
N LYS A 221 44.99 -31.93 11.20
CA LYS A 221 43.77 -31.77 10.37
C LYS A 221 43.71 -32.76 9.20
N ILE A 222 44.85 -33.09 8.60
CA ILE A 222 44.91 -34.12 7.55
C ILE A 222 44.69 -35.50 8.18
N ALA A 223 45.33 -35.80 9.31
CA ALA A 223 45.17 -37.06 10.04
C ALA A 223 43.72 -37.31 10.51
N GLU A 224 42.94 -36.26 10.76
CA GLU A 224 41.51 -36.38 11.11
C GLU A 224 40.63 -36.85 9.94
N LYS A 225 40.99 -36.56 8.69
CA LYS A 225 40.19 -36.94 7.50
C LYS A 225 40.39 -38.38 7.04
N GLY A 226 41.33 -39.12 7.63
CA GLY A 226 41.58 -40.52 7.26
C GLY A 226 42.87 -41.10 7.85
N LYS A 227 43.13 -42.38 7.57
CA LYS A 227 44.36 -43.06 8.01
C LYS A 227 45.51 -42.73 7.04
N HIS A 228 46.36 -41.79 7.42
CA HIS A 228 47.54 -41.39 6.66
C HIS A 228 48.82 -41.81 7.37
N THR A 229 49.81 -42.30 6.62
CA THR A 229 51.17 -42.53 7.13
C THR A 229 52.03 -41.34 6.73
N PHE A 230 52.52 -40.57 7.69
CA PHE A 230 53.40 -39.43 7.44
C PHE A 230 54.85 -39.84 7.64
N MET A 231 55.68 -39.67 6.61
CA MET A 231 57.13 -39.84 6.69
C MET A 231 57.76 -38.47 6.91
N ILE A 232 58.25 -38.20 8.11
CA ILE A 232 58.95 -36.96 8.44
C ILE A 232 60.45 -37.24 8.36
N GLY A 233 61.17 -36.45 7.55
CA GLY A 233 62.63 -36.51 7.43
C GLY A 233 63.33 -35.91 8.67
N ASP A 234 64.61 -35.57 8.52
CA ASP A 234 65.39 -34.99 9.62
C ASP A 234 64.77 -33.65 10.10
N ILE A 235 64.31 -33.62 11.35
CA ILE A 235 63.56 -32.49 11.94
C ILE A 235 64.40 -31.20 12.02
N ASN A 236 65.72 -31.34 12.06
CA ASN A 236 66.64 -30.20 12.11
C ASN A 236 66.65 -29.41 10.79
N GLN A 237 66.53 -30.08 9.63
CA GLN A 237 66.48 -29.40 8.32
C GLN A 237 65.22 -28.56 8.11
N LEU A 238 64.13 -28.85 8.84
CA LEU A 238 62.87 -28.11 8.77
C LEU A 238 62.82 -26.89 9.71
N THR A 239 63.71 -26.84 10.71
CA THR A 239 63.75 -25.81 11.75
C THR A 239 64.94 -24.85 11.60
N GLY A 240 65.63 -24.87 10.46
CA GLY A 240 66.69 -23.91 10.15
C GLY A 240 67.95 -24.03 11.01
N LYS A 241 68.15 -25.16 11.71
CA LYS A 241 69.36 -25.44 12.49
C LYS A 241 70.15 -26.63 11.97
#